data_AF-A0AA45TV14-F1
#
_entry.id   AF-A0AA45TV14-F1
#
_cell.length_a   1.000
_cell.length_b   1.000
_cell.length_c   1.000
_cell.angle_alpha   90.00
_cell.angle_beta   90.00
_cell.angle_gamma   90.00
#
_symmetry.space_group_name_H-M   'P 1'
#
loop_
_entity.id
_entity.type
_entity.pdbx_description
1 polymer ?
#
loop_
_entity_poly.entity_id
_entity_poly.type
_entity_poly.pdbx_seq_one_letter_code
_entity_poly.pdbx_strand_id
1 'polypeptide(L)'
;MSARPPTVGDFLLKLRGFIGQQDFNSARLVANDCVAQYPEAPQCYLFLSVIEARFRNLQASADHYEAFIRLTPEGDPHRSRIMELLYSSDFDPNPFDVVLLLAQMTEEPSATASPASAASGRSDGDWSKLFHKQAAEASRRKRKAEALGPARMCVLLDPQNAECHLLLDDSYDRLYKRKQSREHYLRFLTLAPENHPARARVSDMTE
;
A
#
# COMPACT_ATOMS: atom_id res chain seq x y z
N MET A 1 -2.29 -38.72 14.74
CA MET A 1 -3.35 -37.73 14.39
C MET A 1 -2.67 -36.69 13.53
N SER A 2 -3.03 -36.58 12.24
CA SER A 2 -2.46 -35.53 11.38
C SER A 2 -3.24 -34.24 11.64
N ALA A 3 -2.56 -33.18 12.09
CA ALA A 3 -3.20 -31.88 12.25
C ALA A 3 -3.63 -31.35 10.87
N ARG A 4 -4.81 -30.72 10.80
CA ARG A 4 -5.26 -30.01 9.59
C ARG A 4 -4.25 -28.89 9.26
N PRO A 5 -3.93 -28.65 7.97
CA PRO A 5 -3.09 -27.51 7.58
C PRO A 5 -3.72 -26.19 8.04
N PRO A 6 -2.90 -25.22 8.50
CA PRO A 6 -3.38 -23.93 8.97
C PRO A 6 -4.00 -23.13 7.83
N THR A 7 -5.15 -22.53 8.05
CA THR A 7 -5.85 -21.62 7.14
C THR A 7 -5.35 -20.18 7.29
N VAL A 8 -5.67 -19.30 6.34
CA VAL A 8 -5.40 -17.86 6.49
C VAL A 8 -6.00 -17.31 7.80
N GLY A 9 -7.21 -17.72 8.17
CA GLY A 9 -7.84 -17.35 9.45
C GLY A 9 -7.03 -17.77 10.68
N ASP A 10 -6.36 -18.92 10.64
CA ASP A 10 -5.46 -19.36 11.72
C ASP A 10 -4.22 -18.44 11.84
N PHE A 11 -3.70 -17.96 10.71
CA PHE A 11 -2.66 -16.93 10.70
C PHE A 11 -3.17 -15.61 11.29
N LEU A 12 -4.38 -15.16 10.93
CA LEU A 12 -4.98 -13.94 11.48
C LEU A 12 -5.11 -14.00 13.01
N LEU A 13 -5.57 -15.14 13.53
CA LEU A 13 -5.74 -15.32 14.97
C LEU A 13 -4.40 -15.24 15.71
N LYS A 14 -3.36 -15.87 15.17
CA LYS A 14 -1.99 -15.79 15.73
C LYS A 14 -1.44 -14.36 15.66
N LEU A 15 -1.60 -13.69 14.51
CA LEU A 15 -1.18 -12.30 14.32
C LEU A 15 -1.85 -11.37 15.32
N ARG A 16 -3.17 -11.52 15.55
CA ARG A 16 -3.91 -10.78 16.56
C ARG A 16 -3.29 -10.94 17.95
N GLY A 17 -2.94 -12.17 18.31
CA GLY A 17 -2.29 -12.49 19.59
C GLY A 17 -0.95 -11.78 19.75
N PHE A 18 -0.05 -11.91 18.77
CA PHE A 18 1.27 -11.30 18.82
C PHE A 18 1.21 -9.76 18.76
N ILE A 19 0.37 -9.19 17.92
CA ILE A 19 0.15 -7.72 17.86
C ILE A 19 -0.39 -7.20 19.19
N GLY A 20 -1.35 -7.90 19.81
CA GLY A 20 -1.87 -7.53 21.13
C GLY A 20 -0.80 -7.57 22.23
N GLN A 21 0.21 -8.41 22.09
CA GLN A 21 1.37 -8.51 22.98
C GLN A 21 2.52 -7.55 22.60
N GLN A 22 2.37 -6.78 21.51
CA GLN A 22 3.42 -5.98 20.89
C GLN A 22 4.65 -6.80 20.44
N ASP A 23 4.51 -8.11 20.26
CA ASP A 23 5.57 -8.98 19.74
C ASP A 23 5.58 -8.94 18.20
N PHE A 24 6.08 -7.83 17.67
CA PHE A 24 6.17 -7.61 16.22
C PHE A 24 7.18 -8.53 15.53
N ASN A 25 8.13 -9.11 16.26
CA ASN A 25 9.08 -10.06 15.69
C ASN A 25 8.38 -11.38 15.37
N SER A 26 7.62 -11.94 16.32
CA SER A 26 6.83 -13.14 16.08
C SER A 26 5.70 -12.87 15.08
N ALA A 27 5.05 -11.70 15.15
CA ALA A 27 4.05 -11.32 14.17
C ALA A 27 4.63 -11.31 12.74
N ARG A 28 5.85 -10.79 12.55
CA ARG A 28 6.51 -10.80 11.24
C ARG A 28 6.80 -12.21 10.73
N LEU A 29 7.23 -13.13 11.60
CA LEU A 29 7.45 -14.53 11.21
C LEU A 29 6.14 -15.16 10.72
N VAL A 30 5.07 -15.01 11.49
CA VAL A 30 3.74 -15.53 11.15
C VAL A 30 3.20 -14.92 9.84
N ALA A 31 3.40 -13.62 9.62
CA ALA A 31 2.97 -12.95 8.39
C ALA A 31 3.76 -13.44 7.15
N ASN A 32 5.08 -13.67 7.29
CA ASN A 32 5.88 -14.27 6.22
C ASN A 32 5.42 -15.70 5.90
N ASP A 33 5.15 -16.51 6.92
CA ASP A 33 4.63 -17.88 6.74
C ASP A 33 3.26 -17.87 6.04
N CYS A 34 2.40 -16.89 6.35
CA CYS A 34 1.12 -16.70 5.67
C CYS A 34 1.33 -16.47 4.17
N VAL A 35 2.21 -15.53 3.78
CA VAL A 35 2.52 -15.25 2.37
C VAL A 35 3.14 -16.46 1.69
N ALA A 36 4.03 -17.19 2.36
CA ALA A 36 4.68 -18.37 1.79
C ALA A 36 3.70 -19.52 1.51
N GLN A 37 2.69 -19.71 2.36
CA GLN A 37 1.69 -20.77 2.20
C GLN A 37 0.51 -20.34 1.33
N TYR A 38 0.19 -19.05 1.31
CA TYR A 38 -0.96 -18.48 0.62
C TYR A 38 -0.57 -17.23 -0.20
N PRO A 39 0.24 -17.38 -1.26
CA PRO A 39 0.73 -16.25 -2.06
C PRO A 39 -0.35 -15.52 -2.87
N GLU A 40 -1.56 -16.07 -2.96
CA GLU A 40 -2.72 -15.43 -3.59
C GLU A 40 -3.69 -14.82 -2.57
N ALA A 41 -3.41 -14.94 -1.27
CA ALA A 41 -4.27 -14.37 -0.23
C ALA A 41 -3.89 -12.90 0.04
N PRO A 42 -4.69 -11.91 -0.39
CA PRO A 42 -4.36 -10.49 -0.21
C PRO A 42 -4.18 -10.12 1.27
N GLN A 43 -4.97 -10.73 2.16
CA GLN A 43 -4.90 -10.54 3.61
C GLN A 43 -3.47 -10.73 4.14
N CYS A 44 -2.74 -11.75 3.68
CA CYS A 44 -1.39 -12.04 4.17
C CYS A 44 -0.42 -10.87 3.87
N TYR A 45 -0.51 -10.29 2.67
CA TYR A 45 0.29 -9.14 2.28
C TYR A 45 -0.09 -7.88 3.07
N LEU A 46 -1.37 -7.67 3.34
CA LEU A 46 -1.84 -6.52 4.11
C LEU A 46 -1.36 -6.52 5.57
N PHE A 47 -1.20 -7.67 6.22
CA PHE A 47 -0.57 -7.68 7.54
C PHE A 47 0.92 -7.45 7.47
N LEU A 48 1.58 -8.09 6.50
CA LEU A 48 3.01 -7.95 6.35
C LEU A 48 3.39 -6.49 6.06
N SER A 49 2.58 -5.76 5.28
CA SER A 49 2.80 -4.33 5.03
C SER A 49 2.78 -3.49 6.30
N VAL A 50 1.81 -3.72 7.19
CA VAL A 50 1.63 -2.96 8.44
C VAL A 50 2.72 -3.32 9.45
N ILE A 51 3.13 -4.59 9.50
CA ILE A 51 4.22 -5.05 10.36
C ILE A 51 5.56 -4.45 9.88
N GLU A 52 5.85 -4.46 8.59
CA GLU A 52 7.09 -3.86 8.05
C GLU A 52 7.13 -2.35 8.31
N ALA A 53 5.99 -1.65 8.28
CA ALA A 53 5.92 -0.24 8.67
C ALA A 53 6.35 -0.02 10.14
N ARG A 54 5.99 -0.93 11.06
CA ARG A 54 6.44 -0.88 12.47
C ARG A 54 7.95 -1.02 12.62
N PHE A 55 8.59 -1.77 11.72
CA PHE A 55 10.06 -1.86 11.64
C PHE A 55 10.70 -0.69 10.88
N ARG A 56 9.93 0.31 10.46
CA ARG A 56 10.39 1.43 9.59
C ARG A 56 10.92 0.96 8.23
N ASN A 57 10.55 -0.25 7.80
CA ASN A 57 10.87 -0.81 6.49
C ASN A 57 9.85 -0.32 5.45
N LEU A 58 9.85 0.99 5.20
CA LEU A 58 8.82 1.66 4.37
C LEU A 58 8.75 1.11 2.94
N GLN A 59 9.87 0.67 2.39
CA GLN A 59 9.91 0.03 1.07
C GLN A 59 9.11 -1.28 1.07
N ALA A 60 9.45 -2.19 1.98
CA ALA A 60 8.78 -3.49 2.09
C ALA A 60 7.30 -3.31 2.43
N SER A 61 6.99 -2.36 3.33
CA SER A 61 5.61 -1.98 3.64
C SER A 61 4.82 -1.62 2.38
N ALA A 62 5.35 -0.70 1.56
CA ALA A 62 4.70 -0.30 0.33
C ALA A 62 4.66 -1.42 -0.74
N ASP A 63 5.67 -2.30 -0.80
CA ASP A 63 5.67 -3.47 -1.70
C ASP A 63 4.50 -4.39 -1.37
N HIS A 64 4.25 -4.63 -0.08
CA HIS A 64 3.19 -5.51 0.38
C HIS A 64 1.80 -4.87 0.26
N TYR A 65 1.65 -3.56 0.46
CA TYR A 65 0.39 -2.88 0.13
C TYR A 65 0.09 -2.94 -1.37
N GLU A 66 1.09 -2.75 -2.22
CA GLU A 66 0.91 -2.90 -3.67
C GLU A 66 0.50 -4.32 -4.05
N ALA A 67 1.07 -5.34 -3.42
CA ALA A 67 0.64 -6.73 -3.61
C ALA A 67 -0.84 -6.94 -3.21
N PHE A 68 -1.28 -6.41 -2.05
CA PHE A 68 -2.68 -6.44 -1.65
C PHE A 68 -3.60 -5.81 -2.70
N ILE A 69 -3.23 -4.63 -3.21
CA ILE A 69 -4.04 -3.89 -4.19
C ILE A 69 -4.08 -4.59 -5.56
N ARG A 70 -2.99 -5.25 -5.97
CA ARG A 70 -2.98 -6.05 -7.21
C ARG A 70 -3.85 -7.31 -7.11
N LEU A 71 -3.94 -7.89 -5.92
CA LEU A 71 -4.76 -9.08 -5.65
C LEU A 71 -6.23 -8.75 -5.35
N THR A 72 -6.56 -7.47 -5.18
CA THR A 72 -7.94 -7.01 -4.94
C THR A 72 -8.37 -6.08 -6.08
N PRO A 73 -9.22 -6.51 -7.02
CA PRO A 73 -9.60 -5.66 -8.15
C PRO A 73 -10.43 -4.45 -7.74
N GLU A 74 -10.56 -3.46 -8.63
CA GLU A 74 -11.45 -2.30 -8.40
C GLU A 74 -12.89 -2.78 -8.20
N GLY A 75 -13.62 -2.15 -7.27
CA GLY A 75 -14.96 -2.58 -6.87
C GLY A 75 -14.99 -3.67 -5.78
N ASP A 76 -13.83 -4.23 -5.41
CA ASP A 76 -13.74 -5.10 -4.25
C ASP A 76 -14.08 -4.29 -2.96
N PRO A 77 -15.05 -4.75 -2.14
CA PRO A 77 -15.48 -4.02 -0.93
C PRO A 77 -14.39 -3.99 0.15
N HIS A 78 -13.52 -5.00 0.16
CA HIS A 78 -12.38 -5.09 1.06
C HIS A 78 -11.29 -4.10 0.66
N ARG A 79 -11.03 -3.95 -0.64
CA ARG A 79 -10.09 -2.96 -1.16
C ARG A 79 -10.46 -1.55 -0.75
N SER A 80 -11.71 -1.15 -1.01
CA SER A 80 -12.15 0.24 -0.77
C SER A 80 -11.98 0.64 0.69
N ARG A 81 -12.33 -0.25 1.62
CA ARG A 81 -12.22 0.01 3.07
C ARG A 81 -10.76 0.09 3.54
N ILE A 82 -9.87 -0.68 2.93
CA ILE A 82 -8.43 -0.59 3.22
C ILE A 82 -7.82 0.69 2.63
N MET A 83 -8.23 1.09 1.42
CA MET A 83 -7.78 2.36 0.84
C MET A 83 -8.23 3.56 1.67
N GLU A 84 -9.45 3.54 2.21
CA GLU A 84 -9.94 4.53 3.17
C GLU A 84 -9.12 4.56 4.46
N LEU A 85 -8.83 3.39 5.04
CA LEU A 85 -7.99 3.29 6.23
C LEU A 85 -6.62 3.90 5.98
N LEU A 86 -5.91 3.47 4.92
CA LEU A 86 -4.58 3.97 4.58
C LEU A 86 -4.54 5.47 4.34
N TYR A 87 -5.55 6.00 3.64
CA TYR A 87 -5.65 7.42 3.40
C TYR A 87 -5.87 8.20 4.71
N SER A 88 -6.81 7.77 5.54
CA SER A 88 -7.15 8.45 6.80
C SER A 88 -6.07 8.36 7.88
N SER A 89 -5.19 7.36 7.80
CA SER A 89 -4.15 7.09 8.78
C SER A 89 -2.75 7.58 8.36
N ASP A 90 -2.64 8.48 7.37
CA ASP A 90 -1.34 8.92 6.83
C ASP A 90 -0.41 7.75 6.43
N PHE A 91 -0.99 6.68 5.88
CA PHE A 91 -0.30 5.45 5.48
C PHE A 91 0.41 4.69 6.65
N ASP A 92 0.06 5.02 7.89
CA ASP A 92 0.54 4.36 9.11
C ASP A 92 -0.63 3.84 9.99
N PRO A 93 -1.47 2.91 9.49
CA PRO A 93 -2.59 2.42 10.27
C PRO A 93 -2.12 1.62 11.49
N ASN A 94 -2.94 1.59 12.54
CA ASN A 94 -2.67 0.73 13.69
C ASN A 94 -2.83 -0.75 13.28
N PRO A 95 -1.83 -1.63 13.51
CA PRO A 95 -1.92 -3.05 13.18
C PRO A 95 -3.13 -3.74 13.80
N PHE A 96 -3.54 -3.33 15.00
CA PHE A 96 -4.71 -3.93 15.64
C PHE A 96 -6.01 -3.59 14.89
N ASP A 97 -6.15 -2.37 14.39
CA ASP A 97 -7.33 -1.94 13.62
C ASP A 97 -7.41 -2.71 12.29
N VAL A 98 -6.27 -2.94 11.66
CA VAL A 98 -6.18 -3.73 10.41
C VAL A 98 -6.57 -5.19 10.67
N VAL A 99 -6.09 -5.79 11.76
CA VAL A 99 -6.48 -7.16 12.16
C VAL A 99 -7.97 -7.25 12.42
N LEU A 100 -8.53 -6.29 13.17
CA LEU A 100 -9.95 -6.28 13.49
C LEU A 100 -10.81 -6.15 12.23
N LEU A 101 -10.41 -5.26 11.32
CA LEU A 101 -11.07 -5.07 10.04
C LEU A 101 -11.07 -6.36 9.20
N LEU A 102 -9.93 -7.02 9.07
CA LEU A 102 -9.80 -8.24 8.27
C LEU A 102 -10.53 -9.44 8.90
N ALA A 103 -10.57 -9.53 10.22
CA ALA A 103 -11.38 -10.56 10.89
C ALA A 103 -12.88 -10.43 10.55
N GLN A 104 -13.40 -9.20 10.46
CA GLN A 104 -14.77 -8.93 10.01
C GLN A 104 -15.00 -9.30 8.53
N MET A 105 -13.93 -9.43 7.75
CA MET A 105 -13.98 -9.68 6.31
C MET A 105 -13.80 -11.16 5.96
N THR A 106 -13.28 -11.97 6.90
CA THR A 106 -13.18 -13.44 6.77
C THR A 106 -14.44 -14.18 7.20
N GLU A 107 -15.42 -13.50 7.78
CA GLU A 107 -16.76 -14.05 7.96
C GLU A 107 -17.41 -14.15 6.57
N GLU A 108 -17.87 -15.35 6.20
CA GLU A 108 -18.49 -15.61 4.89
C GLU A 108 -19.53 -14.54 4.54
N PRO A 109 -19.69 -14.20 3.24
CA PRO A 109 -20.83 -13.40 2.83
C PRO A 109 -22.08 -14.18 3.19
N SER A 110 -22.78 -13.74 4.25
CA SER A 110 -24.14 -14.16 4.49
C SER A 110 -24.88 -13.99 3.18
N ALA A 111 -25.54 -15.06 2.70
CA ALA A 111 -26.18 -15.19 1.38
C ALA A 111 -27.34 -14.20 1.13
N THR A 112 -27.37 -13.09 1.86
CA THR A 112 -28.33 -11.99 1.83
C THR A 112 -27.67 -10.63 1.58
N ALA A 113 -26.33 -10.56 1.39
CA ALA A 113 -25.67 -9.31 1.01
C ALA A 113 -26.08 -8.91 -0.42
N SER A 114 -27.10 -8.05 -0.49
CA SER A 114 -27.67 -7.50 -1.72
C SER A 114 -26.59 -6.83 -2.57
N PRO A 115 -26.60 -6.99 -3.92
CA PRO A 115 -25.63 -6.32 -4.81
C PRO A 115 -25.72 -4.79 -4.80
N ALA A 116 -26.75 -4.25 -4.15
CA ALA A 116 -27.10 -2.83 -4.15
C ALA A 116 -26.20 -1.93 -3.29
N SER A 117 -25.25 -2.48 -2.51
CA SER A 117 -24.29 -1.67 -1.74
C SER A 117 -23.01 -1.32 -2.52
N ALA A 118 -22.79 -1.90 -3.70
CA ALA A 118 -21.53 -1.82 -4.44
C ALA A 118 -21.34 -0.53 -5.27
N ALA A 119 -22.28 0.42 -5.23
CA ALA A 119 -22.36 1.51 -6.22
C ALA A 119 -21.83 2.89 -5.73
N SER A 120 -21.03 2.97 -4.67
CA SER A 120 -20.46 4.25 -4.22
C SER A 120 -18.97 4.21 -3.88
N GLY A 121 -18.22 3.29 -4.48
CA GLY A 121 -16.76 3.26 -4.36
C GLY A 121 -16.11 4.35 -5.21
N ARG A 122 -15.03 4.96 -4.70
CA ARG A 122 -14.15 5.81 -5.52
C ARG A 122 -13.47 4.95 -6.59
N SER A 123 -13.33 5.50 -7.80
CA SER A 123 -12.54 4.84 -8.84
C SER A 123 -11.05 4.82 -8.52
N ASP A 124 -10.28 3.98 -9.20
CA ASP A 124 -8.81 3.99 -9.10
C ASP A 124 -8.22 5.36 -9.44
N GLY A 125 -8.76 6.04 -10.45
CA GLY A 125 -8.37 7.42 -10.78
C GLY A 125 -8.68 8.41 -9.66
N ASP A 126 -9.80 8.24 -8.93
CA ASP A 126 -10.13 9.11 -7.80
C ASP A 126 -9.25 8.85 -6.58
N TRP A 127 -8.94 7.58 -6.31
CA TRP A 127 -7.97 7.22 -5.28
C TRP A 127 -6.56 7.69 -5.62
N SER A 128 -6.14 7.59 -6.88
CA SER A 128 -4.86 8.11 -7.34
C SER A 128 -4.73 9.61 -7.04
N LYS A 129 -5.76 10.41 -7.34
CA LYS A 129 -5.79 11.85 -7.01
C LYS A 129 -5.67 12.12 -5.50
N LEU A 130 -6.24 11.26 -4.66
CA LEU A 130 -6.13 11.40 -3.20
C LEU A 130 -4.73 11.08 -2.71
N PHE A 131 -4.16 9.95 -3.14
CA PHE A 131 -2.81 9.56 -2.78
C PHE A 131 -1.75 10.50 -3.36
N HIS A 132 -1.98 11.09 -4.53
CA HIS A 132 -1.19 12.19 -5.06
C HIS A 132 -1.11 13.37 -4.06
N LYS A 133 -2.27 13.85 -3.59
CA LYS A 133 -2.32 14.97 -2.63
C LYS A 133 -1.59 14.63 -1.34
N GLN A 134 -1.82 13.44 -0.81
CA GLN A 134 -1.17 12.96 0.41
C GLN A 134 0.35 12.85 0.26
N ALA A 135 0.84 12.28 -0.85
CA ALA A 135 2.27 12.22 -1.17
C ALA A 135 2.88 13.62 -1.25
N ALA A 136 2.24 14.54 -1.95
CA ALA A 136 2.70 15.92 -2.08
C ALA A 136 2.77 16.64 -0.72
N GLU A 137 1.80 16.41 0.17
CA GLU A 137 1.80 16.94 1.53
C GLU A 137 2.93 16.35 2.38
N ALA A 138 3.11 15.03 2.34
CA ALA A 138 4.18 14.33 3.04
C ALA A 138 5.57 14.83 2.60
N SER A 139 5.79 15.00 1.29
CA SER A 139 7.03 15.55 0.73
C SER A 139 7.33 16.97 1.21
N ARG A 140 6.31 17.83 1.37
CA ARG A 140 6.48 19.22 1.86
C ARG A 140 6.86 19.28 3.33
N ARG A 141 6.35 18.37 4.17
CA ARG A 141 6.50 18.42 5.65
C ARG A 141 7.88 17.98 6.18
N LYS A 142 8.91 17.85 5.32
CA LYS A 142 10.23 17.24 5.63
C LYS A 142 10.16 15.80 6.20
N ARG A 143 8.99 15.18 6.29
CA ARG A 143 8.77 13.74 6.56
C ARG A 143 8.96 12.92 5.30
N LYS A 144 10.13 13.11 4.69
CA LYS A 144 10.46 12.74 3.31
C LYS A 144 10.26 11.26 3.00
N ALA A 145 10.58 10.39 3.95
CA ALA A 145 10.48 8.95 3.77
C ALA A 145 9.03 8.45 3.73
N GLU A 146 8.10 9.18 4.36
CA GLU A 146 6.69 8.80 4.50
C GLU A 146 5.88 9.08 3.22
N ALA A 147 6.42 9.90 2.30
CA ALA A 147 5.81 10.13 1.00
C ALA A 147 5.83 8.90 0.08
N LEU A 148 6.74 7.93 0.34
CA LEU A 148 6.94 6.77 -0.53
C LEU A 148 5.65 5.94 -0.70
N GLY A 149 4.95 5.64 0.39
CA GLY A 149 3.73 4.82 0.36
C GLY A 149 2.64 5.44 -0.52
N PRO A 150 2.17 6.66 -0.20
CA PRO A 150 1.20 7.39 -1.02
C PRO A 150 1.67 7.61 -2.47
N ALA A 151 2.94 7.91 -2.71
CA ALA A 151 3.46 8.10 -4.07
C ALA A 151 3.40 6.80 -4.90
N ARG A 152 3.68 5.64 -4.27
CA ARG A 152 3.54 4.33 -4.93
C ARG A 152 2.09 4.00 -5.21
N MET A 153 1.17 4.27 -4.29
CA MET A 153 -0.25 4.11 -4.52
C MET A 153 -0.75 4.97 -5.69
N CYS A 154 -0.29 6.22 -5.78
CA CYS A 154 -0.59 7.12 -6.90
C CYS A 154 -0.29 6.47 -8.26
N VAL A 155 0.95 5.97 -8.43
CA VAL A 155 1.40 5.33 -9.67
C VAL A 155 0.73 3.99 -9.92
N LEU A 156 0.49 3.19 -8.88
CA LEU A 156 -0.17 1.89 -9.01
C LEU A 156 -1.59 2.04 -9.56
N LEU A 157 -2.32 3.03 -9.06
CA LEU A 157 -3.73 3.27 -9.39
C LEU A 157 -3.90 4.05 -10.71
N ASP A 158 -2.92 4.90 -11.06
CA ASP A 158 -2.90 5.61 -12.34
C ASP A 158 -1.47 5.65 -12.92
N PRO A 159 -1.05 4.58 -13.63
CA PRO A 159 0.29 4.49 -14.21
C PRO A 159 0.58 5.48 -15.35
N GLN A 160 -0.45 6.19 -15.83
CA GLN A 160 -0.34 7.17 -16.91
C GLN A 160 -0.28 8.61 -16.39
N ASN A 161 -0.36 8.81 -15.08
CA ASN A 161 -0.28 10.12 -14.46
C ASN A 161 1.17 10.58 -14.29
N ALA A 162 1.57 11.58 -15.07
CA ALA A 162 2.92 12.14 -15.01
C ALA A 162 3.28 12.67 -13.60
N GLU A 163 2.36 13.32 -12.90
CA GLU A 163 2.61 13.89 -11.58
C GLU A 163 2.83 12.82 -10.51
N CYS A 164 2.11 11.68 -10.59
CA CYS A 164 2.38 10.53 -9.73
C CYS A 164 3.82 10.02 -9.91
N HIS A 165 4.30 9.95 -11.15
CA HIS A 165 5.68 9.57 -11.44
C HIS A 165 6.70 10.57 -10.90
N LEU A 166 6.42 11.88 -10.99
CA LEU A 166 7.28 12.92 -10.43
C LEU A 166 7.36 12.85 -8.89
N LEU A 167 6.24 12.58 -8.21
CA LEU A 167 6.22 12.42 -6.76
C LEU A 167 6.96 11.16 -6.30
N LEU A 168 6.83 10.07 -7.05
CA LEU A 168 7.52 8.82 -6.73
C LEU A 168 9.03 8.93 -6.98
N ASP A 169 9.44 9.63 -8.04
CA ASP A 169 10.83 10.05 -8.24
C ASP A 169 11.38 10.82 -7.01
N ASP A 170 10.72 11.92 -6.62
CA ASP A 170 11.13 12.73 -5.46
C ASP A 170 11.19 11.91 -4.17
N SER A 171 10.26 10.95 -3.99
CA SER A 171 10.24 10.05 -2.84
C SER A 171 11.46 9.11 -2.83
N TYR A 172 11.79 8.50 -3.97
CA TYR A 172 12.96 7.63 -4.09
C TYR A 172 14.28 8.39 -3.98
N ASP A 173 14.37 9.58 -4.57
CA ASP A 173 15.56 10.43 -4.51
C ASP A 173 15.93 10.76 -3.06
N ARG A 174 14.92 11.12 -2.26
CA ARG A 174 15.06 11.41 -0.82
C ARG A 174 15.46 10.20 0.02
N LEU A 175 15.24 9.00 -0.49
CA LEU A 175 15.69 7.73 0.11
C LEU A 175 17.04 7.26 -0.47
N TYR A 176 17.71 8.10 -1.26
CA TYR A 176 18.96 7.79 -1.94
C TYR A 176 18.86 6.58 -2.90
N LYS A 177 17.64 6.28 -3.40
CA LYS A 177 17.35 5.21 -4.36
C LYS A 177 17.42 5.73 -5.79
N ARG A 178 18.63 6.14 -6.20
CA ARG A 178 18.89 6.85 -7.46
C ARG A 178 18.40 6.12 -8.71
N LYS A 179 18.52 4.78 -8.74
CA LYS A 179 18.05 3.98 -9.88
C LYS A 179 16.54 4.08 -10.05
N GLN A 180 15.78 3.83 -8.98
CA GLN A 180 14.32 3.91 -9.00
C GLN A 180 13.82 5.33 -9.27
N SER A 181 14.46 6.34 -8.65
CA SER A 181 14.14 7.75 -8.92
C SER A 181 14.28 8.05 -10.42
N ARG A 182 15.43 7.72 -11.03
CA ARG A 182 15.66 7.91 -12.47
C ARG A 182 14.61 7.21 -13.33
N GLU A 183 14.21 5.99 -12.99
CA GLU A 183 13.17 5.26 -13.74
C GLU A 183 11.84 6.02 -13.75
N HIS A 184 11.39 6.52 -12.60
CA HIS A 184 10.14 7.28 -12.51
C HIS A 184 10.26 8.68 -13.12
N TYR A 185 11.40 9.35 -12.99
CA TYR A 185 11.61 10.64 -13.64
C TYR A 185 11.60 10.55 -15.17
N LEU A 186 12.24 9.51 -15.73
CA LEU A 186 12.17 9.24 -17.17
C LEU A 186 10.73 8.98 -17.62
N ARG A 187 9.95 8.26 -16.81
CA ARG A 187 8.52 8.04 -17.11
C ARG A 187 7.72 9.33 -17.07
N PHE A 188 7.99 10.22 -16.10
CA PHE A 188 7.43 11.58 -16.07
C PHE A 188 7.78 12.36 -17.35
N LEU A 189 9.04 12.35 -17.81
CA LEU A 189 9.46 13.04 -19.04
C LEU A 189 8.76 12.49 -20.30
N THR A 190 8.36 11.22 -20.32
CA THR A 190 7.58 10.62 -21.41
C THR A 190 6.11 11.04 -21.38
N LEU A 191 5.52 11.24 -20.19
CA LEU A 191 4.09 11.50 -20.01
C LEU A 191 3.74 13.00 -19.92
N ALA A 192 4.63 13.82 -19.38
CA ALA A 192 4.38 15.23 -19.10
C ALA A 192 4.43 16.10 -20.37
N PRO A 193 3.57 17.11 -20.51
CA PRO A 193 3.66 18.10 -21.59
C PRO A 193 5.04 18.77 -21.66
N GLU A 194 5.51 19.14 -22.85
CA GLU A 194 6.86 19.74 -23.03
C GLU A 194 7.09 21.02 -22.22
N ASN A 195 6.04 21.81 -21.99
CA ASN A 195 6.08 23.03 -21.19
C ASN A 195 5.94 22.80 -19.68
N HIS A 196 5.93 21.54 -19.23
CA HIS A 196 5.77 21.24 -17.82
C HIS A 196 6.98 21.74 -17.00
N PRO A 197 6.78 22.56 -15.94
CA PRO A 197 7.87 23.26 -15.26
C PRO A 197 8.90 22.31 -14.62
N ALA A 198 8.48 21.12 -14.19
CA ALA A 198 9.38 20.14 -13.59
C ALA A 198 10.33 19.46 -14.59
N ARG A 199 10.16 19.65 -15.91
CA ARG A 199 11.08 19.12 -16.93
C ARG A 199 12.44 19.83 -16.93
N ALA A 200 12.53 21.04 -16.37
CA ALA A 200 13.80 21.78 -16.29
C ALA A 200 14.78 21.18 -15.25
N ARG A 201 14.33 20.30 -14.35
CA ARG A 201 15.19 19.62 -13.37
C ARG A 201 16.30 18.75 -13.99
N VAL A 202 16.23 18.44 -15.29
CA VAL A 202 17.22 17.62 -15.99
C VAL A 202 18.63 18.26 -15.97
N SER A 203 18.76 19.60 -15.96
CA SER A 203 20.09 20.22 -16.13
C SER A 203 21.06 20.01 -14.96
N ASP A 204 20.57 19.63 -13.77
CA ASP A 204 21.40 19.46 -12.55
C ASP A 204 21.76 18.00 -12.24
N MET A 205 21.32 17.02 -13.06
CA MET A 205 21.55 15.59 -12.81
C MET A 205 22.66 14.97 -13.68
N THR A 206 23.33 15.76 -14.53
CA THR A 206 24.34 15.29 -15.50
C THR A 206 25.78 15.73 -15.19
N GLU A 207 26.09 16.16 -13.97
CA GLU A 207 27.48 16.41 -13.51
C GLU A 207 27.90 15.46 -12.37
#